data_AF-D7G1Z1-F1
#
_entry.id   AF-D7G1Z1-F1
#
_cell.length_a   1.000
_cell.length_b   1.000
_cell.length_c   1.000
_cell.angle_alpha   90.00
_cell.angle_beta   90.00
_cell.angle_gamma   90.00
#
_symmetry.space_group_name_H-M   'P 1'
#
loop_
_entity.id
_entity.type
_entity.pdbx_description
1 polymer ?
#
loop_
_entity_poly.entity_id
_entity_poly.type
_entity_poly.pdbx_seq_one_letter_code
_entity_poly.pdbx_strand_id
1 'polypeptide(L)'
;MVDADRRSTGGLYLGPVLRPLSSDSEFFDEGNTNRALLCKLNVFAIMSEGADAMDLHEDQHQFECMFQDCTATFSSLKRHEEHYETSHRHRCFTCGRSFPTHRLLDLHLSEAHDSFFRAMAERRPMYACLVEGCPEVFESSGKRHEHLVEAHLYPESFDFSRREMTA
;
A
#
# COMPACT_ATOMS: atom_id res chain seq x y z
N MET A 1 -24.73 -53.04 -5.57
CA MET A 1 -24.91 -53.83 -4.34
C MET A 1 -23.55 -54.35 -3.90
N VAL A 2 -22.91 -53.63 -2.97
CA VAL A 2 -22.03 -54.21 -1.95
C VAL A 2 -22.11 -53.28 -0.74
N ASP A 3 -22.86 -53.73 0.25
CA ASP A 3 -23.00 -53.24 1.64
C ASP A 3 -21.62 -53.10 2.31
N ALA A 4 -21.27 -52.00 2.96
CA ALA A 4 -21.73 -51.44 4.26
C ALA A 4 -20.74 -51.74 5.41
N ASP A 5 -20.52 -50.69 6.19
CA ASP A 5 -20.26 -50.67 7.63
C ASP A 5 -18.82 -50.84 8.16
N ARG A 6 -18.29 -49.72 8.70
CA ARG A 6 -17.68 -49.74 10.03
C ARG A 6 -17.85 -48.41 10.76
N ARG A 7 -18.63 -48.48 11.85
CA ARG A 7 -18.93 -47.45 12.86
C ARG A 7 -17.72 -46.88 13.61
N SER A 8 -17.88 -45.59 13.95
CA SER A 8 -17.74 -44.93 15.27
C SER A 8 -16.43 -45.02 16.05
N THR A 9 -15.76 -43.88 16.20
CA THR A 9 -15.27 -43.38 17.51
C THR A 9 -15.28 -41.85 17.53
N GLY A 10 -15.74 -41.27 18.64
CA GLY A 10 -16.02 -39.86 18.81
C GLY A 10 -14.83 -38.90 18.74
N GLY A 11 -15.20 -37.64 18.57
CA GLY A 11 -14.32 -36.48 18.48
C GLY A 11 -14.83 -35.55 17.39
N LEU A 12 -15.51 -34.46 17.78
CA LEU A 12 -15.87 -33.39 16.85
C LEU A 12 -14.59 -32.63 16.46
N TYR A 13 -13.79 -33.24 15.59
CA TYR A 13 -12.73 -32.56 14.88
C TYR A 13 -13.22 -32.34 13.44
N LEU A 14 -13.75 -31.14 13.18
CA LEU A 14 -14.07 -30.69 11.82
C LEU A 14 -12.79 -30.30 11.11
N GLY A 15 -11.91 -31.28 10.88
CA GLY A 15 -10.76 -31.15 9.99
C GLY A 15 -11.18 -31.34 8.54
N PRO A 16 -10.35 -30.93 7.57
CA PRO A 16 -10.59 -31.24 6.17
C PRO A 16 -10.62 -32.76 5.98
N VAL A 17 -11.76 -33.31 5.57
CA VAL A 17 -11.89 -34.73 5.21
C VAL A 17 -11.70 -34.87 3.71
N LEU A 18 -10.94 -35.88 3.29
CA LEU A 18 -10.83 -36.20 1.87
C LEU A 18 -12.21 -36.46 1.28
N ARG A 19 -12.44 -35.89 0.10
CA ARG A 19 -13.68 -36.06 -0.65
C ARG A 19 -13.98 -37.56 -0.82
N PRO A 20 -15.22 -38.02 -0.56
CA PRO A 20 -15.59 -39.44 -0.68
C PRO A 20 -15.52 -40.01 -2.11
N LEU A 21 -15.51 -39.13 -3.11
CA LEU A 21 -15.51 -39.46 -4.53
C LEU A 21 -14.10 -39.29 -5.11
N SER A 22 -13.69 -40.23 -5.97
CA SER A 22 -12.42 -40.17 -6.71
C SER A 22 -12.39 -38.97 -7.67
N SER A 23 -11.19 -38.54 -8.06
CA SER A 23 -10.98 -37.48 -9.07
C SER A 23 -11.61 -37.81 -10.41
N ASP A 24 -11.69 -39.09 -10.75
CA ASP A 24 -12.14 -39.60 -12.05
C ASP A 24 -13.62 -40.01 -12.00
N SER A 25 -14.36 -39.60 -10.97
CA SER A 25 -15.80 -39.83 -10.87
C SER A 25 -16.54 -38.96 -11.88
N GLU A 26 -17.49 -39.56 -12.60
CA GLU A 26 -18.38 -38.87 -13.56
C GLU A 26 -19.07 -37.64 -12.96
N PHE A 27 -19.28 -37.63 -11.64
CA PHE A 27 -19.82 -36.48 -10.91
C PHE A 27 -19.02 -35.18 -11.16
N PHE A 28 -17.72 -35.26 -11.45
CA PHE A 28 -16.88 -34.08 -11.71
C PHE A 28 -16.80 -33.67 -13.17
N ASP A 29 -17.34 -34.44 -14.10
CA ASP A 29 -17.17 -34.19 -15.54
C ASP A 29 -17.80 -32.87 -15.99
N GLU A 30 -18.98 -32.55 -15.46
CA GLU A 30 -19.64 -31.27 -15.73
C GLU A 30 -18.84 -30.08 -15.15
N GLY A 31 -18.24 -30.25 -13.98
CA GLY A 31 -17.37 -29.23 -13.38
C GLY A 31 -16.06 -29.06 -14.17
N ASN A 32 -15.47 -30.16 -14.61
CA ASN A 32 -14.25 -30.18 -15.40
C ASN A 32 -14.44 -29.53 -16.77
N THR A 33 -15.57 -29.82 -17.44
CA THR A 33 -15.94 -29.20 -18.72
C THR A 33 -16.22 -27.71 -18.58
N ASN A 34 -16.98 -27.29 -17.56
CA ASN A 34 -17.21 -25.88 -17.28
C ASN A 34 -15.91 -25.13 -16.92
N ARG A 35 -15.02 -25.72 -16.12
CA ARG A 35 -13.68 -25.16 -15.84
C ARG A 35 -12.90 -24.96 -17.13
N ALA A 36 -12.86 -25.96 -18.01
CA ALA A 36 -12.15 -25.87 -19.28
C ALA A 36 -12.72 -24.76 -20.19
N LEU A 37 -14.05 -24.58 -20.20
CA LEU A 37 -14.70 -23.49 -20.93
C LEU A 37 -14.36 -22.12 -20.35
N LEU A 38 -14.40 -21.97 -19.02
CA LEU A 38 -14.06 -20.72 -18.34
C LEU A 38 -12.59 -20.33 -18.49
N CYS A 39 -11.67 -21.30 -18.49
CA CYS A 39 -10.26 -21.07 -18.80
C CYS A 39 -10.09 -20.59 -20.26
N LYS A 40 -10.81 -21.20 -21.22
CA LYS A 40 -10.77 -20.78 -22.64
C LYS A 40 -11.36 -19.39 -22.87
N LEU A 41 -12.32 -18.98 -22.05
CA LEU A 41 -12.95 -17.65 -22.11
C LEU A 41 -12.15 -16.57 -21.37
N ASN A 42 -10.95 -16.89 -20.87
CA ASN A 42 -10.07 -15.97 -20.14
C ASN A 42 -10.69 -15.37 -18.86
N VAL A 43 -11.74 -15.99 -18.32
CA VAL A 43 -12.44 -15.53 -17.10
C VAL A 43 -11.71 -16.01 -15.83
N PHE A 44 -10.85 -17.02 -15.95
CA PHE A 44 -10.17 -17.64 -14.79
C PHE A 44 -8.91 -16.91 -14.32
N ALA A 45 -8.46 -15.86 -15.02
CA ALA A 45 -7.30 -15.07 -14.59
C ALA A 45 -7.55 -14.23 -13.32
N ILE A 46 -8.80 -14.17 -12.82
CA ILE A 46 -9.15 -13.31 -11.68
C ILE A 46 -9.16 -14.04 -10.33
N MET A 47 -9.19 -15.39 -10.26
CA MET A 47 -9.17 -16.09 -8.97
C MET A 47 -8.54 -17.49 -9.02
N SER A 48 -7.21 -17.58 -8.98
CA SER A 48 -6.47 -18.75 -8.45
C SER A 48 -4.97 -18.48 -8.45
N GLU A 49 -4.42 -18.12 -7.28
CA GLU A 49 -3.00 -18.30 -7.02
C GLU A 49 -2.69 -19.81 -6.99
N GLY A 50 -1.69 -20.24 -7.77
CA GLY A 50 -1.05 -21.55 -7.66
C GLY A 50 -1.46 -22.60 -8.69
N ALA A 51 -0.68 -22.68 -9.78
CA ALA A 51 -0.02 -23.89 -10.30
C ALA A 51 0.28 -23.77 -11.81
N ASP A 52 1.53 -23.42 -12.11
CA ASP A 52 2.35 -23.81 -13.27
C ASP A 52 1.69 -23.85 -14.66
N ALA A 53 1.70 -22.70 -15.32
CA ALA A 53 1.99 -22.61 -16.74
C ALA A 53 2.99 -21.46 -16.94
N MET A 54 4.29 -21.79 -17.01
CA MET A 54 5.29 -20.88 -17.55
C MET A 54 5.02 -20.75 -19.05
N ASP A 55 4.41 -19.64 -19.45
CA ASP A 55 4.43 -19.18 -20.84
C ASP A 55 5.47 -18.06 -20.95
N LEU A 56 6.47 -18.31 -21.80
CA LEU A 56 7.57 -17.40 -22.09
C LEU A 56 7.07 -16.34 -23.07
N HIS A 57 6.42 -15.32 -22.54
CA HIS A 57 6.60 -13.99 -23.11
C HIS A 57 7.61 -13.26 -22.22
N GLU A 58 8.80 -12.99 -22.75
CA GLU A 58 9.64 -11.88 -22.29
C GLU A 58 8.91 -10.56 -22.61
N ASP A 59 7.70 -10.41 -22.08
CA ASP A 59 7.05 -9.12 -22.04
C ASP A 59 7.93 -8.29 -21.12
N GLN A 60 8.67 -7.37 -21.73
CA GLN A 60 9.12 -6.17 -21.05
C GLN A 60 7.86 -5.47 -20.53
N HIS A 61 7.33 -5.95 -19.41
CA HIS A 61 6.23 -5.33 -18.72
C HIS A 61 6.75 -3.96 -18.29
N GLN A 62 6.36 -2.95 -19.06
CA GLN A 62 6.54 -1.56 -18.67
C GLN A 62 5.50 -1.27 -17.60
N PHE A 63 5.98 -0.96 -16.40
CA PHE A 63 5.16 -0.55 -15.27
C PHE A 63 5.04 0.97 -15.32
N GLU A 64 3.86 1.47 -15.60
CA GLU A 64 3.58 2.91 -15.64
C GLU A 64 2.98 3.36 -14.31
N CYS A 65 3.45 4.51 -13.82
CA CYS A 65 2.85 5.12 -12.64
C CYS A 65 1.45 5.64 -12.98
N MET A 66 0.44 5.25 -12.19
CA MET A 66 -0.97 5.60 -12.45
C MET A 66 -1.40 6.96 -11.90
N PHE A 67 -0.49 7.75 -11.31
CA PHE A 67 -0.82 9.09 -10.85
C PHE A 67 -0.92 10.07 -12.02
N GLN A 68 -1.99 10.87 -12.06
CA GLN A 68 -2.31 11.76 -13.19
C GLN A 68 -1.22 12.79 -13.51
N ASP A 69 -0.37 13.13 -12.55
CA ASP A 69 0.77 14.04 -12.68
C ASP A 69 2.13 13.34 -12.62
N CYS A 70 2.16 12.02 -12.78
CA CYS A 70 3.38 11.24 -12.88
C CYS A 70 3.44 10.51 -14.22
N THR A 71 4.54 10.68 -14.95
CA THR A 71 4.79 10.02 -16.24
C THR A 71 5.93 9.01 -16.15
N ALA A 72 6.25 8.54 -14.93
CA ALA A 72 7.36 7.63 -14.72
C ALA A 72 6.99 6.23 -15.21
N THR A 73 7.90 5.61 -15.95
CA THR A 73 7.76 4.24 -16.46
C THR A 73 8.97 3.41 -16.07
N PHE A 74 8.75 2.13 -15.77
CA PHE A 74 9.77 1.25 -15.21
C PHE A 74 9.78 -0.08 -15.94
N SER A 75 10.96 -0.66 -16.12
CA SER A 75 11.14 -2.00 -16.72
C SER A 75 11.08 -3.13 -15.68
N SER A 76 10.83 -2.82 -14.41
CA SER A 76 10.79 -3.79 -13.31
C SER A 76 9.80 -3.33 -12.26
N LEU A 77 9.01 -4.28 -11.74
CA LEU A 77 8.05 -4.04 -10.66
C LEU A 77 8.74 -3.43 -9.43
N LYS A 78 9.91 -3.95 -9.05
CA LYS A 78 10.67 -3.46 -7.89
C LYS A 78 10.98 -1.95 -7.99
N ARG A 79 11.37 -1.46 -9.17
CA ARG A 79 11.66 -0.04 -9.38
C ARG A 79 10.41 0.82 -9.31
N HIS A 80 9.28 0.31 -9.81
CA HIS A 80 7.99 0.97 -9.68
C HIS A 80 7.53 1.07 -8.21
N GLU A 81 7.71 -0.01 -7.43
CA GLU A 81 7.44 -0.01 -5.99
C GLU A 81 8.32 1.00 -5.25
N GLU A 82 9.64 1.00 -5.47
CA GLU A 82 10.57 1.97 -4.88
C GLU A 82 10.21 3.42 -5.24
N HIS A 83 9.79 3.66 -6.48
CA HIS A 83 9.30 4.97 -6.92
C HIS A 83 8.03 5.37 -6.17
N TYR A 84 7.06 4.46 -6.05
CA TYR A 84 5.84 4.72 -5.30
C TYR A 84 6.15 5.03 -3.83
N GLU A 85 7.06 4.28 -3.20
CA GLU A 85 7.46 4.48 -1.81
C GLU A 85 8.09 5.85 -1.56
N THR A 86 8.91 6.33 -2.48
CA THR A 86 9.66 7.58 -2.32
C THR A 86 8.89 8.82 -2.82
N SER A 87 8.05 8.66 -3.85
CA SER A 87 7.39 9.78 -4.54
C SER A 87 5.91 9.94 -4.16
N HIS A 88 5.24 8.85 -3.78
CA HIS A 88 3.77 8.84 -3.71
C HIS A 88 3.21 8.34 -2.37
N ARG A 89 3.98 7.58 -1.60
CA ARG A 89 3.55 7.01 -0.31
C ARG A 89 3.02 8.05 0.67
N HIS A 90 3.68 9.19 0.76
CA HIS A 90 3.33 10.28 1.67
C HIS A 90 2.98 11.54 0.89
N ARG A 91 2.03 11.41 -0.05
CA ARG A 91 1.57 12.51 -0.88
C ARG A 91 0.27 13.11 -0.35
N CYS A 92 0.23 14.44 -0.24
CA CYS A 92 -0.99 15.17 0.10
C CYS A 92 -1.96 15.13 -1.07
N PHE A 93 -3.15 14.57 -0.85
CA PHE A 93 -4.19 14.48 -1.89
C PHE A 93 -4.74 15.85 -2.30
N THR A 94 -4.73 16.84 -1.39
CA THR A 94 -5.31 18.16 -1.64
C THR A 94 -4.43 19.05 -2.52
N CYS A 95 -3.10 19.03 -2.31
CA CYS A 95 -2.17 19.92 -3.01
C CYS A 95 -1.06 19.21 -3.82
N GLY A 96 -1.06 17.88 -3.81
CA GLY A 96 -0.14 17.03 -4.55
C GLY A 96 1.31 16.99 -4.03
N ARG A 97 1.63 17.66 -2.90
CA ARG A 97 2.99 17.65 -2.32
C ARG A 97 3.36 16.26 -1.81
N SER A 98 4.54 15.77 -2.16
CA SER A 98 5.15 14.57 -1.57
C SER A 98 6.02 14.96 -0.37
N PHE A 99 6.04 14.07 0.63
CA PHE A 99 6.83 14.22 1.85
C PHE A 99 7.71 12.99 2.08
N PRO A 100 8.90 13.13 2.68
CA PRO A 100 9.76 11.99 2.97
C PRO A 100 9.21 11.03 4.03
N THR A 101 8.38 11.52 4.96
CA THR A 101 7.83 10.73 6.08
C THR A 101 6.36 11.03 6.32
N HIS A 102 5.67 10.09 6.98
CA HIS A 102 4.26 10.24 7.36
C HIS A 102 4.01 11.45 8.28
N ARG A 103 4.85 11.68 9.30
CA ARG A 103 4.71 12.84 10.20
C ARG A 103 4.76 14.16 9.45
N LEU A 104 5.67 14.30 8.48
CA LEU A 104 5.77 15.54 7.70
C LEU A 104 4.50 15.77 6.87
N LEU A 105 3.90 14.70 6.35
CA LEU A 105 2.59 14.78 5.71
C LEU A 105 1.49 15.20 6.72
N ASP A 106 1.42 14.59 7.91
CA ASP A 106 0.41 14.92 8.93
C ASP A 106 0.52 16.38 9.41
N LEU A 107 1.75 16.84 9.66
CA LEU A 107 2.02 18.22 10.04
C LEU A 107 1.61 19.17 8.91
N HIS A 108 1.90 18.82 7.65
CA HIS A 108 1.44 19.60 6.51
C HIS A 108 -0.09 19.64 6.41
N LEU A 109 -0.78 18.51 6.59
CA LEU A 109 -2.25 18.46 6.54
C LEU A 109 -2.86 19.37 7.61
N SER A 110 -2.32 19.35 8.83
CA SER A 110 -2.79 20.24 9.89
C SER A 110 -2.44 21.72 9.61
N GLU A 111 -1.20 22.04 9.27
CA GLU A 111 -0.77 23.43 9.09
C GLU A 111 -1.34 24.10 7.83
N ALA A 112 -1.52 23.37 6.73
CA ALA A 112 -1.90 23.94 5.43
C ALA A 112 -3.36 23.66 5.04
N HIS A 113 -3.97 22.58 5.53
CA HIS A 113 -5.29 22.13 5.10
C HIS A 113 -6.33 22.05 6.23
N ASP A 114 -5.94 22.24 7.49
CA ASP A 114 -6.88 22.32 8.60
C ASP A 114 -7.20 23.78 8.98
N SER A 115 -8.43 24.21 8.68
CA SER A 115 -8.93 25.52 9.07
C SER A 115 -8.95 25.74 10.59
N PHE A 116 -9.08 24.67 11.38
CA PHE A 116 -9.03 24.72 12.84
C PHE A 116 -7.64 25.05 13.35
N PHE A 117 -6.59 24.52 12.71
CA PHE A 117 -5.20 24.83 13.05
C PHE A 117 -4.97 26.35 13.04
N ARG A 118 -5.38 27.02 11.95
CA ARG A 118 -5.22 28.46 11.82
C ARG A 118 -5.94 29.24 12.93
N ALA A 119 -7.16 28.83 13.28
CA ALA A 119 -7.92 29.49 14.35
C ALA A 119 -7.30 29.27 15.74
N MET A 120 -6.70 28.11 15.99
CA MET A 120 -6.07 27.79 17.28
C MET A 120 -4.67 28.35 17.42
N ALA A 121 -3.91 28.45 16.33
CA ALA A 121 -2.54 28.98 16.33
C ALA A 121 -2.48 30.45 16.80
N GLU A 122 -3.58 31.20 16.66
CA GLU A 122 -3.70 32.56 17.19
C GLU A 122 -3.79 32.60 18.74
N ARG A 123 -4.15 31.49 19.38
CA ARG A 123 -4.48 31.44 20.80
C ARG A 123 -3.52 30.58 21.63
N ARG A 124 -2.86 29.60 21.00
CA ARG A 124 -1.96 28.66 21.65
C ARG A 124 -0.88 28.16 20.69
N PRO A 125 0.26 27.66 21.19
CA PRO A 125 1.26 27.01 20.35
C PRO A 125 0.68 25.78 19.67
N MET A 126 0.88 25.71 18.35
CA MET A 126 0.35 24.64 17.50
C MET A 126 1.42 24.05 16.57
N TYR A 127 2.54 24.73 16.35
CA TYR A 127 3.59 24.30 15.42
C TYR A 127 4.48 23.24 16.06
N ALA A 128 4.20 21.96 15.84
CA ALA A 128 5.04 20.89 16.39
C ALA A 128 6.40 20.80 15.70
N CYS A 129 7.40 20.28 16.43
CA CYS A 129 8.72 19.99 15.86
C CYS A 129 8.61 18.96 14.72
N LEU A 130 9.42 19.13 13.68
CA LEU A 130 9.41 18.27 12.50
C LEU A 130 10.14 16.94 12.73
N VAL A 131 11.02 16.87 13.72
CA VAL A 131 11.81 15.67 14.04
C VAL A 131 10.96 14.65 14.78
N GLU A 132 11.02 13.39 14.31
CA GLU A 132 10.36 12.26 14.96
C GLU A 132 10.85 12.08 16.39
N GLY A 133 9.92 11.87 17.33
CA GLY A 133 10.23 11.72 18.75
C GLY A 133 10.51 13.02 19.51
N CYS A 134 10.54 14.19 18.84
CA CYS A 134 10.60 15.47 19.52
C CYS A 134 9.18 15.95 19.94
N PRO A 135 8.93 16.19 21.24
CA PRO A 135 7.61 16.59 21.75
C PRO A 135 7.36 18.11 21.73
N GLU A 136 8.35 18.92 21.33
CA GLU A 136 8.28 20.38 21.40
C GLU A 136 7.25 20.97 20.43
N VAL A 137 6.55 22.01 20.88
CA VAL A 137 5.51 22.73 20.12
C VAL A 137 5.69 24.23 20.30
N PHE A 138 5.58 24.97 19.20
CA PHE A 138 5.91 26.39 19.11
C PHE A 138 4.72 27.26 18.71
N GLU A 139 4.81 28.54 19.06
CA GLU A 139 3.83 29.57 18.72
C GLU A 139 3.88 29.98 17.24
N SER A 140 5.04 29.82 16.60
CA SER A 140 5.23 30.19 15.19
C SER A 140 6.20 29.23 14.50
N SER A 141 6.10 29.16 13.17
CA SER A 141 7.07 28.43 12.35
C SER A 141 8.51 28.98 12.49
N GLY A 142 8.68 30.27 12.82
CA GLY A 142 10.00 30.87 13.04
C GLY A 142 10.68 30.32 14.30
N LYS A 143 9.96 30.27 15.43
CA LYS A 143 10.46 29.66 16.66
C LYS A 143 10.75 28.16 16.50
N ARG A 144 9.92 27.46 15.72
CA ARG A 144 10.20 26.08 15.34
C ARG A 144 11.52 25.95 14.58
N HIS A 145 11.79 26.87 13.63
CA HIS A 145 13.04 26.87 12.88
C HIS A 145 14.26 27.11 13.77
N GLU A 146 14.19 28.10 14.66
CA GLU A 146 15.23 28.37 15.67
C GLU A 146 15.52 27.11 16.49
N HIS A 147 14.50 26.42 16.98
CA HIS A 147 14.66 25.15 17.69
C HIS A 147 15.32 24.05 16.83
N LEU A 148 14.95 23.93 15.55
CA LEU A 148 15.57 22.95 14.66
C LEU A 148 17.07 23.22 14.47
N VAL A 149 17.47 24.49 14.40
CA VAL A 149 18.88 24.90 14.31
C VAL A 149 19.60 24.62 15.64
N GLU A 150 19.03 25.04 16.77
CA GLU A 150 19.70 24.97 18.07
C GLU A 150 19.73 23.56 18.67
N ALA A 151 18.60 22.86 18.65
CA ALA A 151 18.44 21.56 19.30
C ALA A 151 18.73 20.37 18.38
N HIS A 152 18.43 20.52 17.09
CA HIS A 152 18.61 19.46 16.09
C HIS A 152 19.74 19.74 15.10
N LEU A 153 20.47 20.84 15.25
CA LEU A 153 21.66 21.20 14.46
C LEU A 153 21.38 21.30 12.95
N TYR A 154 20.16 21.67 12.58
CA TYR A 154 19.83 21.96 11.20
C TYR A 154 20.58 23.20 10.71
N PRO A 155 20.98 23.25 9.43
CA PRO A 155 21.53 24.47 8.85
C PRO A 155 20.55 25.64 8.96
N GLU A 156 21.03 26.85 9.24
CA GLU A 156 20.18 28.05 9.29
C GLU A 156 19.45 28.31 7.96
N SER A 157 20.07 27.93 6.85
CA SER A 157 19.52 28.04 5.49
C SER A 157 18.51 26.95 5.13
N PHE A 158 18.23 26.02 6.05
CA PHE A 158 17.30 24.94 5.81
C PHE A 158 15.87 25.47 5.73
N ASP A 159 15.17 25.27 4.62
CA ASP A 159 13.75 25.64 4.48
C ASP A 159 12.91 24.42 4.11
N PHE A 160 12.10 23.94 5.06
CA PHE A 160 11.13 22.87 4.84
C PHE A 160 9.98 23.25 3.89
N SER A 161 9.75 24.55 3.69
CA SER A 161 8.66 25.06 2.85
C SER A 161 9.02 25.01 1.36
N ARG A 162 10.32 25.02 1.06
CA ARG A 162 10.85 25.03 -0.31
C ARG A 162 10.79 23.62 -0.91
N ARG A 163 9.84 23.45 -1.84
CA ARG A 163 9.77 22.27 -2.72
C ARG A 163 10.99 22.25 -3.63
N GLU A 164 11.99 21.44 -3.33
CA GLU A 164 12.89 20.91 -4.37
C GLU A 164 13.23 19.46 -4.06
N MET A 165 12.30 18.57 -4.42
CA MET A 165 12.67 17.23 -4.89
C MET A 165 12.19 17.17 -6.33
N THR A 166 13.01 17.71 -7.23
CA THR A 166 12.90 17.39 -8.65
C THR A 166 13.11 15.89 -8.78
N ALA A 167 12.11 15.21 -9.36
CA ALA A 167 12.24 13.84 -9.82
C ALA A 167 13.35 13.70 -10.85
#